data_AF-A0A2T1LSW4-F1
#
_entry.id   AF-A0A2T1LSW4-F1
#
_cell.length_a   1.000
_cell.length_b   1.000
_cell.length_c   1.000
_cell.angle_alpha   90.00
_cell.angle_beta   90.00
_cell.angle_gamma   90.00
#
_symmetry.space_group_name_H-M   'P 1'
#
loop_
_entity.id
_entity.type
_entity.pdbx_description
1 polymer ?
#
loop_
_entity_poly.entity_id
_entity_poly.type
_entity_poly.pdbx_seq_one_letter_code
_entity_poly.pdbx_strand_id
1 'polypeptide(L)'
;MQKTKFWIRTIALTYTLTTVLINSSVYASTEPNVIQFVPPPPPDTGEPTGRVQGGGSRGNCRNDRSLMALVPVTKTAEKSYVWGLTTAEHPTLMFYVPERTTAETVEFVLQDESDNEIYTTRFTLTKTVSGIVRISLPATTSPLIIGKKYRWIFLMECDPQSPSNSVFVRGTIERVAIGATLLEQLKTTQTPLERATVYAANGIWYDALTSLSEQDNLNSPTIQTAWIDLLEQVGLAPMARTPIVWQTDD
;
A
#
# COMPACT_ATOMS: atom_id res chain seq x y z
N MET A 1 -109.58 -9.68 -14.19
CA MET A 1 -108.43 -10.37 -13.56
C MET A 1 -107.17 -10.01 -14.33
N GLN A 2 -106.39 -9.03 -13.85
CA GLN A 2 -105.26 -8.46 -14.56
C GLN A 2 -104.01 -8.61 -13.69
N LYS A 3 -103.02 -9.35 -14.18
CA LYS A 3 -101.76 -9.64 -13.48
C LYS A 3 -100.74 -8.53 -13.81
N THR A 4 -100.25 -7.84 -12.78
CA THR A 4 -99.15 -6.87 -12.87
C THR A 4 -97.79 -7.60 -12.84
N LYS A 5 -96.91 -7.29 -13.80
CA LYS A 5 -95.52 -7.77 -13.86
C LYS A 5 -94.59 -6.74 -13.22
N PHE A 6 -93.83 -7.17 -12.21
CA PHE A 6 -92.76 -6.41 -11.56
C PHE A 6 -91.47 -6.54 -12.38
N TRP A 7 -90.78 -5.42 -12.64
CA TRP A 7 -89.44 -5.39 -13.23
C TRP A 7 -88.40 -5.12 -12.14
N ILE A 8 -87.42 -6.00 -11.99
CA ILE A 8 -86.25 -5.79 -11.12
C ILE A 8 -85.14 -5.18 -11.98
N ARG A 9 -84.66 -3.98 -11.60
CA ARG A 9 -83.47 -3.36 -12.20
C ARG A 9 -82.24 -3.77 -11.39
N THR A 10 -81.35 -4.55 -12.00
CA THR A 10 -80.04 -4.89 -11.43
C THR A 10 -79.05 -3.76 -11.73
N ILE A 11 -78.44 -3.19 -10.68
CA ILE A 11 -77.37 -2.20 -10.80
C ILE A 11 -76.03 -2.96 -10.72
N ALA A 12 -75.20 -2.86 -11.76
CA ALA A 12 -73.86 -3.42 -11.77
C ALA A 12 -72.85 -2.36 -11.28
N LEU A 13 -72.20 -2.62 -10.15
CA LEU A 13 -71.04 -1.84 -9.69
C LEU A 13 -69.79 -2.32 -10.45
N THR A 14 -69.13 -1.42 -11.17
CA THR A 14 -67.83 -1.68 -11.79
C THR A 14 -66.72 -1.12 -10.91
N TYR A 15 -65.83 -1.99 -10.43
CA TYR A 15 -64.63 -1.61 -9.68
C TYR A 15 -63.47 -1.42 -10.68
N THR A 16 -62.93 -0.21 -10.79
CA THR A 16 -61.70 0.06 -11.56
C THR A 16 -60.48 -0.11 -10.66
N LEU A 17 -59.69 -1.16 -10.87
CA LEU A 17 -58.39 -1.36 -10.24
C LEU A 17 -57.37 -0.41 -10.89
N THR A 18 -56.90 0.59 -10.16
CA THR A 18 -55.76 1.42 -10.57
C THR A 18 -54.47 0.78 -10.08
N THR A 19 -53.66 0.25 -11.00
CA THR A 19 -52.34 -0.28 -10.68
C THR A 19 -51.35 0.88 -10.51
N VAL A 20 -50.86 1.08 -9.29
CA VAL A 20 -49.78 2.04 -8.99
C VAL A 20 -48.45 1.43 -9.45
N LEU A 21 -47.82 2.01 -10.46
CA LEU A 21 -46.47 1.65 -10.89
C LEU A 21 -45.47 2.29 -9.93
N ILE A 22 -44.91 1.49 -9.03
CA ILE A 22 -43.84 1.92 -8.14
C ILE A 22 -42.54 1.84 -8.94
N ASN A 23 -42.06 3.00 -9.40
CA ASN A 23 -40.71 3.11 -9.96
C ASN A 23 -39.71 2.74 -8.86
N SER A 24 -39.14 1.54 -8.97
CA SER A 24 -38.05 1.11 -8.11
C SER A 24 -36.78 1.71 -8.68
N SER A 25 -36.41 2.91 -8.24
CA SER A 25 -35.04 3.38 -8.45
C SER A 25 -34.13 2.44 -7.68
N VAL A 26 -33.41 1.59 -8.40
CA VAL A 26 -32.27 0.84 -7.85
C VAL A 26 -31.23 1.90 -7.50
N TYR A 27 -31.20 2.31 -6.24
CA TYR A 27 -30.07 3.03 -5.70
C TYR A 27 -28.90 2.04 -5.71
N ALA A 28 -28.03 2.14 -6.71
CA ALA A 28 -26.73 1.52 -6.64
C ALA A 28 -26.02 2.13 -5.42
N SER A 29 -25.93 1.37 -4.33
CA SER A 29 -25.07 1.72 -3.21
C SER A 29 -23.64 1.66 -3.73
N THR A 30 -23.07 2.83 -4.02
CA THR A 30 -21.62 2.97 -4.09
C THR A 30 -21.13 2.77 -2.65
N GLU A 31 -20.79 1.52 -2.33
CA GLU A 31 -19.91 1.23 -1.21
C GLU A 31 -18.74 2.23 -1.28
N PRO A 32 -18.36 2.87 -0.15
CA PRO A 32 -17.19 3.74 -0.14
C PRO A 32 -16.03 2.94 -0.75
N ASN A 33 -15.30 3.56 -1.67
CA ASN A 33 -14.28 2.92 -2.50
C ASN A 33 -13.16 2.34 -1.60
N VAL A 34 -13.37 1.14 -1.06
CA VAL A 34 -12.43 0.48 -0.14
C VAL A 34 -11.21 0.08 -0.96
N ILE A 35 -10.04 0.59 -0.56
CA ILE A 35 -8.78 0.21 -1.19
C ILE A 35 -8.52 -1.28 -0.92
N GLN A 36 -8.35 -2.06 -1.98
CA GLN A 36 -8.09 -3.50 -1.89
C GLN A 36 -6.77 -3.83 -2.57
N PHE A 37 -5.83 -4.40 -1.82
CA PHE A 37 -4.59 -4.92 -2.34
C PHE A 37 -4.77 -6.35 -2.85
N VAL A 38 -4.51 -6.54 -4.14
CA VAL A 38 -4.49 -7.86 -4.77
C VAL A 38 -3.02 -8.25 -4.95
N PRO A 39 -2.44 -9.10 -4.09
CA PRO A 39 -1.02 -9.42 -4.17
C PRO A 39 -0.72 -10.16 -5.48
N PRO A 40 0.41 -9.84 -6.15
CA PRO A 40 0.86 -10.61 -7.29
C PRO A 40 1.22 -12.05 -6.87
N PRO A 41 1.23 -13.01 -7.81
CA PRO A 41 1.72 -14.35 -7.53
C PRO A 41 3.16 -14.30 -7.01
N PRO A 42 3.57 -15.24 -6.15
CA PRO A 42 4.94 -15.30 -5.66
C PRO A 42 5.95 -15.31 -6.82
N PRO A 43 7.13 -14.71 -6.66
CA PRO A 43 8.11 -14.63 -7.74
C PRO A 43 8.61 -16.03 -8.13
N ASP A 44 8.75 -16.28 -9.43
CA ASP A 44 9.12 -17.60 -10.01
C ASP A 44 10.52 -18.11 -9.61
N THR A 45 11.38 -17.22 -9.09
CA THR A 45 12.76 -17.52 -8.71
C THR A 45 12.86 -17.83 -7.23
N GLY A 46 13.13 -19.10 -6.93
CA GLY A 46 13.03 -19.65 -5.59
C GLY A 46 14.28 -19.49 -4.72
N GLU A 47 14.26 -18.49 -3.85
CA GLU A 47 14.83 -18.55 -2.48
C GLU A 47 13.98 -17.62 -1.60
N PRO A 48 13.63 -17.98 -0.35
CA PRO A 48 12.97 -17.02 0.53
C PRO A 48 13.83 -15.77 0.64
N THR A 49 13.35 -14.64 0.11
CA THR A 49 14.11 -13.40 0.14
C THR A 49 13.51 -12.45 1.13
N GLY A 50 14.35 -11.91 2.00
CA GLY A 50 13.97 -10.72 2.77
C GLY A 50 13.89 -10.90 4.27
N ARG A 51 13.61 -9.76 4.90
CA ARG A 51 13.37 -9.60 6.33
C ARG A 51 12.55 -8.33 6.49
N VAL A 52 11.27 -8.47 6.83
CA VAL A 52 10.36 -7.32 6.99
C VAL A 52 10.56 -6.62 8.33
N GLN A 53 11.07 -7.33 9.34
CA GLN A 53 11.33 -6.82 10.68
C GLN A 53 12.80 -7.09 11.08
N GLY A 54 13.53 -6.03 11.43
CA GLY A 54 14.85 -6.13 12.03
C GLY A 54 14.77 -6.86 13.36
N GLY A 55 15.66 -7.81 13.62
CA GLY A 55 15.58 -8.63 14.85
C GLY A 55 16.43 -8.08 15.97
N GLY A 56 16.44 -8.84 17.07
CA GLY A 56 17.24 -8.53 18.25
C GLY A 56 18.72 -8.44 17.91
N SER A 57 19.25 -7.23 17.87
CA SER A 57 20.68 -6.98 17.83
C SER A 57 21.32 -7.45 19.14
N ARG A 58 22.57 -7.92 19.06
CA ARG A 58 23.45 -8.05 20.22
C ARG A 58 24.02 -6.65 20.50
N GLY A 59 23.28 -5.78 21.20
CA GLY A 59 23.76 -4.41 21.45
C GLY A 59 22.66 -3.42 21.86
N ASN A 60 22.99 -2.12 21.78
CA ASN A 60 22.22 -1.01 22.33
C ASN A 60 20.95 -0.63 21.56
N CYS A 61 20.68 -1.17 20.36
CA CYS A 61 19.42 -0.95 19.62
C CYS A 61 18.23 -1.77 20.15
N ARG A 62 18.26 -2.14 21.43
CA ARG A 62 17.28 -3.07 22.01
C ARG A 62 16.04 -2.31 22.47
N ASN A 63 15.03 -2.26 21.60
CA ASN A 63 13.75 -1.60 21.87
C ASN A 63 12.57 -2.57 21.69
N ASP A 64 11.44 -2.25 22.35
CA ASP A 64 10.18 -3.02 22.26
C ASP A 64 9.56 -3.01 20.86
N ARG A 65 9.91 -2.02 20.03
CA ARG A 65 9.58 -1.96 18.60
C ARG A 65 10.85 -2.02 17.76
N SER A 66 10.83 -2.83 16.72
CA SER A 66 11.96 -3.03 15.82
C SER A 66 11.78 -2.28 14.51
N LEU A 67 12.89 -2.01 13.82
CA LEU A 67 12.91 -1.55 12.43
C LEU A 67 11.98 -2.42 11.56
N MET A 68 11.12 -1.79 10.75
CA MET A 68 10.24 -2.52 9.82
C MET A 68 10.26 -1.92 8.43
N ALA A 69 10.20 -2.76 7.40
CA ALA A 69 9.92 -2.33 6.04
C ALA A 69 8.40 -2.30 5.80
N LEU A 70 7.88 -1.23 5.22
CA LEU A 70 6.48 -1.15 4.83
C LEU A 70 6.28 -1.84 3.47
N VAL A 71 6.50 -3.15 3.45
CA VAL A 71 6.46 -4.01 2.26
C VAL A 71 5.71 -5.29 2.60
N PRO A 72 4.81 -5.78 1.71
CA PRO A 72 4.05 -7.00 1.97
C PRO A 72 4.95 -8.22 2.04
N VAL A 73 4.45 -9.23 2.75
CA VAL A 73 5.09 -10.53 2.86
C VAL A 73 4.24 -11.57 2.15
N THR A 74 4.69 -12.04 1.00
CA THR A 74 4.04 -13.15 0.28
C THR A 74 4.53 -14.47 0.85
N LYS A 75 3.62 -15.30 1.36
CA LYS A 75 3.93 -16.63 1.90
C LYS A 75 3.48 -17.72 0.93
N THR A 76 4.34 -18.71 0.76
CA THR A 76 4.04 -19.99 0.11
C THR A 76 4.11 -21.10 1.16
N ALA A 77 3.83 -22.34 0.78
CA ALA A 77 3.94 -23.48 1.69
C ALA A 77 5.36 -23.63 2.29
N GLU A 78 6.40 -23.20 1.57
CA GLU A 78 7.80 -23.46 1.94
C GLU A 78 8.61 -22.18 2.19
N LYS A 79 8.21 -21.05 1.61
CA LYS A 79 9.03 -19.84 1.53
C LYS A 79 8.23 -18.57 1.83
N SER A 80 8.91 -17.56 2.35
CA SER A 80 8.38 -16.23 2.59
C SER A 80 9.19 -15.21 1.80
N TYR A 81 8.53 -14.27 1.14
CA TYR A 81 9.14 -13.25 0.29
C TYR A 81 8.73 -11.86 0.76
N VAL A 82 9.72 -11.00 1.04
CA VAL A 82 9.52 -9.57 1.30
C VAL A 82 9.80 -8.83 0.01
N TRP A 83 8.75 -8.46 -0.72
CA TRP A 83 8.89 -7.91 -2.05
C TRP A 83 7.66 -7.12 -2.50
N GLY A 84 7.79 -6.36 -3.59
CA GLY A 84 6.68 -5.68 -4.22
C GLY A 84 7.01 -5.19 -5.63
N LEU A 85 5.95 -4.78 -6.34
CA LEU A 85 6.05 -4.23 -7.69
C LEU A 85 5.99 -2.72 -7.67
N THR A 86 6.69 -2.10 -8.63
CA THR A 86 6.59 -0.67 -8.92
C THR A 86 6.48 -0.41 -10.42
N THR A 87 5.83 0.68 -10.83
CA THR A 87 5.90 1.16 -12.23
C THR A 87 6.89 2.31 -12.39
N ALA A 88 7.25 2.97 -11.30
CA ALA A 88 8.14 4.12 -11.27
C ALA A 88 9.56 3.76 -11.70
N GLU A 89 10.19 4.65 -12.48
CA GLU A 89 11.61 4.54 -12.81
C GLU A 89 12.50 4.80 -11.60
N HIS A 90 12.02 5.68 -10.71
CA HIS A 90 12.65 6.12 -9.47
C HIS A 90 11.64 5.97 -8.32
N PRO A 91 11.51 4.76 -7.73
CA PRO A 91 10.49 4.49 -6.74
C PRO A 91 10.78 5.16 -5.39
N THR A 92 9.73 5.28 -4.56
CA THR A 92 9.86 5.60 -3.14
C THR A 92 9.63 4.34 -2.31
N LEU A 93 10.53 4.08 -1.36
CA LEU A 93 10.43 3.00 -0.38
C LEU A 93 10.21 3.60 1.02
N MET A 94 9.52 2.85 1.88
CA MET A 94 9.15 3.34 3.22
C MET A 94 9.52 2.35 4.30
N PHE A 95 10.08 2.88 5.39
CA PHE A 95 10.59 2.11 6.51
C PHE A 95 10.14 2.74 7.81
N TYR A 96 9.72 1.94 8.78
CA TYR A 96 9.50 2.38 10.14
C TYR A 96 10.81 2.33 10.92
N VAL A 97 11.24 3.50 11.40
CA VAL A 97 12.33 3.66 12.35
C VAL A 97 11.74 3.80 13.76
N PRO A 98 12.09 2.91 14.71
CA PRO A 98 11.48 2.90 16.03
C PRO A 98 11.87 4.14 16.85
N GLU A 99 10.94 4.55 17.70
CA GLU A 99 11.21 5.54 18.75
C GLU A 99 12.34 5.06 19.66
N ARG A 100 13.11 6.02 20.19
CA ARG A 100 14.17 5.79 21.18
C ARG A 100 15.26 4.83 20.69
N THR A 101 15.52 4.77 19.38
CA THR A 101 16.69 4.06 18.86
C THR A 101 17.98 4.74 19.32
N THR A 102 19.01 3.94 19.60
CA THR A 102 20.37 4.42 19.88
C THR A 102 21.23 4.49 18.61
N ALA A 103 20.69 4.05 17.48
CA ALA A 103 21.36 4.15 16.20
C ALA A 103 21.58 5.63 15.83
N GLU A 104 22.81 5.96 15.44
CA GLU A 104 23.18 7.31 15.04
C GLU A 104 22.97 7.52 13.55
N THR A 105 23.19 6.47 12.75
CA THR A 105 23.10 6.54 11.29
C THR A 105 22.18 5.44 10.77
N VAL A 106 21.59 5.72 9.62
CA VAL A 106 20.94 4.70 8.80
C VAL A 106 21.48 4.75 7.40
N GLU A 107 21.46 3.59 6.76
CA GLU A 107 21.93 3.39 5.42
C GLU A 107 20.86 2.66 4.61
N PHE A 108 20.63 3.16 3.40
CA PHE A 108 19.85 2.49 2.38
C PHE A 108 20.77 2.12 1.23
N VAL A 109 20.69 0.86 0.80
CA VAL A 109 21.43 0.32 -0.34
C VAL A 109 20.43 -0.33 -1.29
N LEU A 110 20.54 -0.01 -2.58
CA LEU A 110 19.83 -0.66 -3.68
C LEU A 110 20.85 -1.30 -4.63
N GLN A 111 20.67 -2.58 -4.92
CA GLN A 111 21.57 -3.38 -5.75
C GLN A 111 20.81 -4.10 -6.84
N ASP A 112 21.46 -4.38 -7.96
CA ASP A 112 20.93 -5.27 -8.99
C ASP A 112 21.05 -6.75 -8.59
N GLU A 113 20.61 -7.66 -9.47
CA GLU A 113 20.65 -9.10 -9.22
C GLU A 113 22.07 -9.66 -9.07
N SER A 114 23.08 -8.96 -9.58
CA SER A 114 24.51 -9.31 -9.53
C SER A 114 25.26 -8.63 -8.37
N ASP A 115 24.53 -8.07 -7.38
CA ASP A 115 25.08 -7.32 -6.24
C ASP A 115 25.79 -6.01 -6.61
N ASN A 116 25.63 -5.51 -7.84
CA ASN A 116 26.16 -4.19 -8.19
C ASN A 116 25.32 -3.10 -7.52
N GLU A 117 25.97 -2.17 -6.83
CA GLU A 117 25.31 -1.02 -6.21
C GLU A 117 24.75 -0.08 -7.28
N ILE A 118 23.44 0.18 -7.20
CA ILE A 118 22.71 1.13 -8.05
C ILE A 118 22.57 2.48 -7.33
N TYR A 119 22.34 2.44 -6.02
CA TYR A 119 22.22 3.62 -5.19
C TYR A 119 22.47 3.28 -3.73
N THR A 120 23.28 4.11 -3.07
CA THR A 120 23.46 4.09 -1.63
C THR A 120 23.30 5.50 -1.07
N THR A 121 22.63 5.62 0.07
CA THR A 121 22.53 6.86 0.82
C THR A 121 22.62 6.58 2.32
N ARG A 122 23.22 7.54 3.04
CA ARG A 122 23.38 7.50 4.49
C ARG A 122 22.90 8.82 5.06
N PHE A 123 22.22 8.76 6.20
CA PHE A 123 21.82 9.95 6.93
C PHE A 123 21.85 9.71 8.43
N THR A 124 22.09 10.79 9.16
CA THR A 124 22.12 10.78 10.63
C THR A 124 20.68 10.83 11.14
N LEU A 125 20.35 9.92 12.05
CA LEU A 125 19.15 10.07 12.86
C LEU A 125 19.44 11.16 13.88
N THR A 126 19.05 12.40 13.58
CA THR A 126 18.90 13.39 14.64
C THR A 126 17.88 12.84 15.65
N LYS A 127 17.92 13.28 16.92
CA LYS A 127 17.13 12.69 18.03
C LYS A 127 15.60 12.58 17.79
N THR A 128 15.09 13.11 16.67
CA THR A 128 13.69 13.29 16.33
C THR A 128 13.20 12.44 15.14
N VAL A 129 14.05 11.70 14.42
CA VAL A 129 13.69 11.02 13.14
C VAL A 129 12.87 9.71 13.31
N SER A 130 12.35 9.43 14.51
CA SER A 130 11.48 8.26 14.72
C SER A 130 10.17 8.41 13.94
N GLY A 131 9.81 7.41 13.15
CA GLY A 131 8.61 7.47 12.33
C GLY A 131 8.69 6.61 11.07
N ILE A 132 7.81 6.87 10.10
CA ILE A 132 7.92 6.30 8.77
C ILE A 132 8.84 7.19 7.94
N VAL A 133 10.03 6.68 7.64
CA VAL A 133 11.01 7.33 6.78
C VAL A 133 10.74 6.95 5.32
N ARG A 134 10.77 7.94 4.45
CA ARG A 134 10.65 7.79 2.99
C ARG A 134 12.02 7.89 2.34
N ILE A 135 12.36 6.92 1.50
CA ILE A 135 13.56 6.93 0.67
C ILE A 135 13.14 6.94 -0.79
N SER A 136 13.29 8.09 -1.44
CA SER A 136 13.05 8.25 -2.87
C SER A 136 14.35 8.05 -3.63
N LEU A 137 14.31 7.23 -4.68
CA LEU A 137 15.45 7.11 -5.58
C LEU A 137 15.63 8.45 -6.33
N PRO A 138 16.82 9.08 -6.32
CA PRO A 138 17.00 10.36 -7.00
C PRO A 138 16.84 10.23 -8.52
N ALA A 139 16.32 11.25 -9.19
CA ALA A 139 16.23 11.29 -10.66
C ALA A 139 17.61 11.30 -11.36
N THR A 140 18.70 11.53 -10.60
CA THR A 140 20.08 11.50 -11.08
C THR A 140 20.67 10.09 -11.14
N THR A 141 20.05 9.10 -10.51
CA THR A 141 20.50 7.70 -10.61
C THR A 141 20.07 7.07 -11.93
N SER A 142 20.59 5.89 -12.25
CA SER A 142 20.07 5.13 -13.39
C SER A 142 18.63 4.66 -13.09
N PRO A 143 17.67 4.84 -14.02
CA PRO A 143 16.30 4.39 -13.82
C PRO A 143 16.27 2.85 -13.68
N LEU A 144 15.36 2.34 -12.85
CA LEU A 144 15.15 0.90 -12.77
C LEU A 144 14.65 0.37 -14.12
N ILE A 145 15.12 -0.80 -14.53
CA ILE A 145 14.77 -1.38 -15.82
C ILE A 145 13.50 -2.22 -15.67
N ILE A 146 12.56 -2.05 -16.59
CA ILE A 146 11.34 -2.87 -16.65
C ILE A 146 11.70 -4.35 -16.75
N GLY A 147 11.02 -5.18 -15.94
CA GLY A 147 11.23 -6.63 -15.85
C GLY A 147 12.45 -7.04 -15.03
N LYS A 148 13.21 -6.08 -14.45
CA LYS A 148 14.34 -6.39 -13.58
C LYS A 148 13.99 -6.27 -12.11
N LYS A 149 14.62 -7.14 -11.32
CA LYS A 149 14.55 -7.17 -9.86
C LYS A 149 15.76 -6.47 -9.27
N TYR A 150 15.56 -5.82 -8.14
CA TYR A 150 16.59 -5.14 -7.38
C TYR A 150 16.45 -5.51 -5.90
N ARG A 151 17.58 -5.74 -5.23
CA ARG A 151 17.61 -5.98 -3.79
C ARG A 151 17.79 -4.65 -3.08
N TRP A 152 16.94 -4.39 -2.10
CA TRP A 152 17.13 -3.26 -1.19
C TRP A 152 17.48 -3.76 0.21
N ILE A 153 18.33 -3.00 0.89
CA ILE A 153 18.71 -3.19 2.28
C ILE A 153 18.54 -1.84 2.97
N PHE A 154 17.84 -1.83 4.09
CA PHE A 154 17.76 -0.67 4.97
C PHE A 154 18.26 -1.09 6.35
N LEU A 155 19.30 -0.44 6.85
CA LEU A 155 19.94 -0.79 8.11
C LEU A 155 20.16 0.43 8.98
N MET A 156 20.14 0.20 10.30
CA MET A 156 20.48 1.18 11.32
C MET A 156 21.77 0.73 11.99
N GLU A 157 22.76 1.62 12.02
CA GLU A 157 24.05 1.39 12.67
C GLU A 157 23.92 1.69 14.16
N CYS A 158 23.93 0.63 14.96
CA CYS A 158 23.68 0.69 16.40
C CYS A 158 24.95 0.94 17.23
N ASP A 159 26.09 0.60 16.67
CA ASP A 159 27.40 0.72 17.28
C ASP A 159 28.43 0.86 16.14
N PRO A 160 28.95 2.07 15.90
CA PRO A 160 29.95 2.30 14.87
C PRO A 160 31.25 1.49 15.07
N GLN A 161 31.53 1.05 16.30
CA GLN A 161 32.69 0.22 16.61
C GLN A 161 32.42 -1.28 16.38
N SER A 162 31.16 -1.67 16.18
CA SER A 162 30.76 -3.04 15.93
C SER A 162 29.62 -3.11 14.89
N PRO A 163 29.95 -2.94 13.60
CA PRO A 163 28.96 -2.94 12.52
C PRO A 163 28.09 -4.21 12.45
N SER A 164 28.58 -5.34 12.96
CA SER A 164 27.82 -6.59 13.08
C SER A 164 26.60 -6.49 14.01
N ASN A 165 26.52 -5.44 14.84
CA ASN A 165 25.39 -5.18 15.72
C ASN A 165 24.27 -4.36 15.04
N SER A 166 24.43 -4.01 13.76
CA SER A 166 23.42 -3.26 13.01
C SER A 166 22.11 -4.04 12.89
N VAL A 167 21.00 -3.32 12.96
CA VAL A 167 19.66 -3.88 12.73
C VAL A 167 19.27 -3.56 11.30
N PHE A 168 18.85 -4.55 10.52
CA PHE A 168 18.50 -4.36 9.11
C PHE A 168 17.21 -5.06 8.72
N VAL A 169 16.57 -4.51 7.70
CA VAL A 169 15.50 -5.12 6.91
C VAL A 169 15.96 -5.20 5.45
N ARG A 170 15.47 -6.18 4.71
CA ARG A 170 15.85 -6.37 3.31
C ARG A 170 14.69 -6.96 2.51
N GLY A 171 14.70 -6.75 1.20
CA GLY A 171 13.71 -7.32 0.31
C GLY A 171 14.01 -7.00 -1.14
N THR A 172 13.02 -7.25 -2.00
CA THR A 172 13.15 -7.11 -3.44
C THR A 172 12.12 -6.13 -3.99
N ILE A 173 12.51 -5.31 -4.95
CA ILE A 173 11.61 -4.47 -5.75
C ILE A 173 11.76 -4.86 -7.22
N GLU A 174 10.64 -4.98 -7.92
CA GLU A 174 10.62 -5.26 -9.36
C GLU A 174 9.90 -4.12 -10.08
N ARG A 175 10.54 -3.57 -11.13
CA ARG A 175 9.87 -2.59 -11.98
C ARG A 175 9.07 -3.32 -13.06
N VAL A 176 7.77 -3.07 -13.15
CA VAL A 176 6.89 -3.65 -14.17
C VAL A 176 6.46 -2.60 -15.19
N ALA A 177 6.13 -3.05 -16.41
CA ALA A 177 5.60 -2.19 -17.45
C ALA A 177 4.17 -1.75 -17.10
N ILE A 178 3.80 -0.52 -17.49
CA ILE A 178 2.41 -0.09 -17.50
C ILE A 178 1.74 -0.71 -18.74
N GLY A 179 0.97 -1.79 -18.53
CA GLY A 179 0.17 -2.41 -19.59
C GLY A 179 -1.01 -1.54 -20.03
N ALA A 180 -1.60 -1.85 -21.18
CA ALA A 180 -2.70 -1.06 -21.76
C ALA A 180 -3.88 -0.89 -20.80
N THR A 181 -4.31 -1.96 -20.13
CA THR A 181 -5.43 -1.91 -19.16
C THR A 181 -5.13 -0.99 -17.98
N LEU A 182 -3.94 -1.12 -17.39
CA LEU A 182 -3.52 -0.26 -16.27
C LEU A 182 -3.41 1.20 -16.72
N LEU A 183 -2.88 1.45 -17.92
CA LEU A 183 -2.79 2.79 -18.48
C LEU A 183 -4.17 3.44 -18.62
N GLU A 184 -5.17 2.71 -19.13
CA GLU A 184 -6.53 3.24 -19.25
C GLU A 184 -7.17 3.53 -17.88
N GLN A 185 -6.98 2.66 -16.88
CA GLN A 185 -7.44 2.91 -15.51
C GLN A 185 -6.80 4.17 -14.92
N LEU A 186 -5.48 4.33 -15.09
CA LEU A 186 -4.74 5.49 -14.57
C LEU A 186 -5.12 6.80 -15.27
N LYS A 187 -5.48 6.78 -16.56
CA LYS A 187 -5.95 7.99 -17.28
C LYS A 187 -7.25 8.55 -16.73
N THR A 188 -8.15 7.69 -16.24
CA THR A 188 -9.45 8.11 -15.67
C THR A 188 -9.37 8.53 -14.21
N THR A 189 -8.18 8.39 -13.61
CA THR A 189 -7.96 8.62 -12.19
C THR A 189 -7.62 10.08 -11.92
N GLN A 190 -8.31 10.73 -10.98
CA GLN A 190 -8.17 12.17 -10.72
C GLN A 190 -7.58 12.46 -9.35
N THR A 191 -7.75 11.56 -8.39
CA THR A 191 -7.32 11.77 -7.00
C THR A 191 -6.20 10.81 -6.57
N PRO A 192 -5.40 11.17 -5.55
CA PRO A 192 -4.39 10.26 -5.00
C PRO A 192 -4.96 8.96 -4.46
N LEU A 193 -6.18 9.01 -3.88
CA LEU A 193 -6.86 7.82 -3.39
C LEU A 193 -7.25 6.88 -4.54
N GLU A 194 -7.87 7.40 -5.60
CA GLU A 194 -8.22 6.55 -6.75
C GLU A 194 -6.96 5.96 -7.40
N ARG A 195 -5.84 6.71 -7.45
CA ARG A 195 -4.55 6.20 -7.96
C ARG A 195 -4.05 5.05 -7.11
N ALA A 196 -4.08 5.22 -5.78
CA ALA A 196 -3.69 4.18 -4.86
C ALA A 196 -4.56 2.92 -5.02
N THR A 197 -5.88 3.10 -5.17
CA THR A 197 -6.82 1.99 -5.40
C THR A 197 -6.51 1.23 -6.68
N VAL A 198 -6.23 1.93 -7.79
CA VAL A 198 -5.86 1.30 -9.07
C VAL A 198 -4.55 0.53 -8.93
N TYR A 199 -3.52 1.11 -8.31
CA TYR A 199 -2.24 0.42 -8.11
C TYR A 199 -2.38 -0.79 -7.19
N ALA A 200 -3.11 -0.67 -6.08
CA ALA A 200 -3.32 -1.75 -5.12
C ALA A 200 -4.08 -2.93 -5.75
N ALA A 201 -5.12 -2.65 -6.55
CA ALA A 201 -5.90 -3.67 -7.26
C ALA A 201 -5.08 -4.40 -8.33
N ASN A 202 -3.99 -3.80 -8.82
CA ASN A 202 -3.06 -4.39 -9.77
C ASN A 202 -1.78 -4.95 -9.10
N GLY A 203 -1.72 -5.01 -7.77
CA GLY A 203 -0.57 -5.56 -7.03
C GLY A 203 0.67 -4.68 -7.00
N ILE A 204 0.56 -3.41 -7.40
CA ILE A 204 1.67 -2.44 -7.48
C ILE A 204 1.80 -1.71 -6.14
N TRP A 205 2.45 -2.37 -5.19
CA TRP A 205 2.52 -1.93 -3.80
C TRP A 205 3.19 -0.58 -3.60
N TYR A 206 4.38 -0.38 -4.18
CA TYR A 206 5.18 0.81 -3.91
C TYR A 206 4.48 2.09 -4.38
N ASP A 207 3.86 2.05 -5.57
CA ASP A 207 3.16 3.19 -6.16
C ASP A 207 1.84 3.48 -5.44
N ALA A 208 1.14 2.44 -4.95
CA ALA A 208 -0.05 2.60 -4.12
C ALA A 208 0.28 3.31 -2.80
N LEU A 209 1.31 2.83 -2.09
CA LEU A 209 1.74 3.40 -0.83
C LEU A 209 2.25 4.84 -1.00
N THR A 210 3.03 5.09 -2.06
CA THR A 210 3.52 6.43 -2.41
C THR A 210 2.37 7.41 -2.62
N SER A 211 1.35 7.00 -3.40
CA SER A 211 0.18 7.84 -3.71
C SER A 211 -0.57 8.32 -2.46
N LEU A 212 -0.62 7.51 -1.38
CA LEU A 212 -1.29 7.87 -0.13
C LEU A 212 -0.42 8.70 0.84
N SER A 213 0.89 8.74 0.62
CA SER A 213 1.86 9.26 1.60
C SER A 213 2.41 10.65 1.28
N GLU A 214 2.05 11.23 0.14
CA GLU A 214 2.51 12.58 -0.26
C GLU A 214 2.13 13.64 0.78
N GLN A 215 2.95 14.67 0.94
CA GLN A 215 2.81 15.66 2.00
C GLN A 215 1.43 16.33 1.99
N ASP A 216 0.94 16.68 0.81
CA ASP A 216 -0.37 17.32 0.62
C ASP A 216 -1.55 16.40 1.00
N ASN A 217 -1.31 15.09 1.09
CA ASN A 217 -2.32 14.08 1.34
C ASN A 217 -2.48 13.71 2.82
N LEU A 218 -1.48 14.02 3.67
CA LEU A 218 -1.41 13.53 5.05
C LEU A 218 -2.54 14.04 5.95
N ASN A 219 -3.16 15.18 5.60
CA ASN A 219 -4.24 15.77 6.39
C ASN A 219 -5.64 15.29 5.96
N SER A 220 -5.76 14.49 4.89
CA SER A 220 -7.05 13.99 4.41
C SER A 220 -7.53 12.80 5.23
N PRO A 221 -8.68 12.87 5.93
CA PRO A 221 -9.20 11.75 6.71
C PRO A 221 -9.45 10.50 5.85
N THR A 222 -9.92 10.68 4.62
CA THR A 222 -10.17 9.56 3.70
C THR A 222 -8.88 8.87 3.29
N ILE A 223 -7.80 9.63 3.06
CA ILE A 223 -6.49 9.05 2.75
C ILE A 223 -5.91 8.35 3.97
N GLN A 224 -6.08 8.90 5.17
CA GLN A 224 -5.64 8.24 6.41
C GLN A 224 -6.35 6.90 6.62
N THR A 225 -7.67 6.83 6.38
CA THR A 225 -8.42 5.56 6.42
C THR A 225 -7.86 4.57 5.40
N ALA A 226 -7.70 4.98 4.13
CA ALA A 226 -7.15 4.11 3.10
C ALA A 226 -5.71 3.64 3.40
N TRP A 227 -4.88 4.50 3.97
CA TRP A 227 -3.54 4.16 4.43
C TRP A 227 -3.55 3.07 5.51
N ILE A 228 -4.44 3.22 6.50
CA ILE A 228 -4.61 2.23 7.57
C ILE A 228 -5.11 0.90 6.99
N ASP A 229 -6.16 0.94 6.18
CA ASP A 229 -6.77 -0.24 5.57
C ASP A 229 -5.76 -1.01 4.71
N LEU A 230 -4.95 -0.30 3.92
CA LEU A 230 -3.94 -0.90 3.05
C LEU A 230 -2.83 -1.58 3.85
N LEU A 231 -2.34 -0.95 4.93
CA LEU A 231 -1.32 -1.54 5.79
C LEU A 231 -1.85 -2.72 6.61
N GLU A 232 -3.11 -2.67 7.03
CA GLU A 232 -3.75 -3.77 7.77
C GLU A 232 -3.84 -5.06 6.93
N GLN A 233 -4.20 -4.94 5.65
CA GLN A 233 -4.28 -6.06 4.71
C GLN A 233 -2.98 -6.88 4.60
N VAL A 234 -1.82 -6.26 4.87
CA VAL A 234 -0.50 -6.87 4.77
C VAL A 234 0.16 -7.10 6.13
N GLY A 235 -0.59 -6.96 7.23
CA GLY A 235 -0.13 -7.22 8.59
C GLY A 235 0.76 -6.11 9.18
N LEU A 236 0.69 -4.90 8.63
CA LEU A 236 1.46 -3.72 9.06
C LEU A 236 0.62 -2.70 9.85
N ALA A 237 -0.57 -3.08 10.31
CA ALA A 237 -1.47 -2.22 11.10
C ALA A 237 -0.80 -1.48 12.27
N PRO A 238 0.16 -2.07 13.04
CA PRO A 238 0.82 -1.35 14.13
C PRO A 238 1.60 -0.10 13.67
N MET A 239 2.00 -0.04 12.40
CA MET A 239 2.75 1.07 11.82
C MET A 239 1.86 2.18 11.28
N ALA A 240 0.57 1.89 11.05
CA ALA A 240 -0.31 2.76 10.26
C ALA A 240 -0.61 4.13 10.88
N ARG A 241 -0.46 4.28 12.21
CA ARG A 241 -0.66 5.55 12.92
C ARG A 241 0.63 6.29 13.22
N THR A 242 1.75 5.82 12.67
CA THR A 242 3.04 6.47 12.84
C THR A 242 3.14 7.71 11.95
N PRO A 243 3.70 8.83 12.43
CA PRO A 243 3.96 9.98 11.58
C PRO A 243 4.93 9.64 10.43
N ILE A 244 4.68 10.23 9.26
CA ILE A 244 5.63 10.21 8.13
C ILE A 244 6.64 11.32 8.34
N VAL A 245 7.92 10.96 8.29
CA VAL A 245 9.05 11.87 8.47
C VAL A 245 9.75 12.03 7.13
N TRP A 246 9.97 13.28 6.75
CA TRP A 246 10.65 13.65 5.52
C TRP A 246 12.14 13.80 5.80
N GLN A 247 12.96 13.30 4.89
CA GLN A 247 14.39 13.58 4.93
C GLN A 247 14.59 15.09 4.79
N THR A 248 15.20 15.72 5.78
CA THR A 248 15.72 17.08 5.67
C THR A 248 17.20 16.98 5.34
N ASP A 249 17.61 17.57 4.23
CA ASP A 249 19.03 17.73 3.93
C ASP A 249 19.58 18.81 4.88
N ASP A 250 20.41 18.40 5.84
CA ASP A 250 21.24 19.29 6.66
C ASP A 250 22.56 19.61 5.93
#